data_AF-A0A5N6IW48-F1
#
_entry.id   AF-A0A5N6IW48-F1
#
_cell.length_a   1.000
_cell.length_b   1.000
_cell.length_c   1.000
_cell.angle_alpha   90.00
_cell.angle_beta   90.00
_cell.angle_gamma   90.00
#
_symmetry.space_group_name_H-M   'P 1'
#
loop_
_entity.id
_entity.type
_entity.pdbx_description
1 polymer ?
#
loop_
_entity_poly.entity_id
_entity_poly.type
_entity_poly.pdbx_seq_one_letter_code
_entity_poly.pdbx_strand_id
1 'polypeptide(L)'
;MAFQPLKISHNLYKSVLQFHRPRRCIANSPTSLCYQQPYRFTSFPSYNPFRPFSISAQRFNSKATVHIDTLGGESIDEAKLQSFNRKVGDYVKQDDVLAVIETEKVALEVYAPETGVIQHLFVEEGDTVTIGQAIAEITVKSNPGDGEE
;
A
#
# COMPACT_ATOMS: atom_id res chain seq x y z
N MET A 1 -2.47 -38.09 20.51
CA MET A 1 -1.45 -37.06 20.15
C MET A 1 -0.67 -37.57 18.95
N ALA A 2 -0.99 -37.10 17.74
CA ALA A 2 -0.20 -37.38 16.53
C ALA A 2 -0.44 -36.28 15.50
N PHE A 3 0.36 -35.21 15.55
CA PHE A 3 0.40 -34.17 14.53
C PHE A 3 1.47 -34.52 13.49
N GLN A 4 1.08 -34.49 12.23
CA GLN A 4 1.96 -34.70 11.09
C GLN A 4 2.89 -33.49 10.88
N PRO A 5 4.13 -33.69 10.42
CA PRO A 5 5.06 -32.61 10.12
C PRO A 5 4.77 -31.99 8.74
N LEU A 6 4.52 -30.67 8.72
CA LEU A 6 4.42 -29.85 7.51
C LEU A 6 5.82 -29.69 6.87
N LYS A 7 6.01 -30.29 5.69
CA LYS A 7 7.15 -30.06 4.81
C LYS A 7 6.98 -28.73 4.09
N ILE A 8 7.75 -27.71 4.47
CA ILE A 8 7.84 -26.47 3.73
C ILE A 8 8.91 -26.66 2.64
N SER A 9 8.42 -26.80 1.41
CA SER A 9 9.23 -26.93 0.20
C SER A 9 9.87 -25.59 -0.15
N HIS A 10 11.19 -25.65 -0.26
CA HIS A 10 12.09 -24.69 -0.86
C HIS A 10 11.69 -24.39 -2.31
N ASN A 11 11.42 -23.13 -2.65
CA ASN A 11 11.42 -22.70 -4.04
C ASN A 11 12.13 -21.35 -4.18
N LEU A 12 13.44 -21.47 -4.38
CA LEU A 12 14.36 -20.41 -4.78
C LEU A 12 14.07 -20.05 -6.25
N TYR A 13 13.26 -19.03 -6.51
CA TYR A 13 13.19 -18.42 -7.84
C TYR A 13 14.35 -17.43 -8.03
N LYS A 14 15.49 -18.04 -8.36
CA LYS A 14 16.68 -17.40 -8.91
C LYS A 14 16.36 -17.06 -10.37
N SER A 15 16.11 -15.80 -10.70
CA SER A 15 16.08 -15.37 -12.10
C SER A 15 17.05 -14.22 -12.33
N VAL A 16 18.21 -14.62 -12.82
CA VAL A 16 19.27 -13.82 -13.42
C VAL A 16 18.77 -13.41 -14.80
N LEU A 17 18.43 -12.13 -14.98
CA LEU A 17 18.44 -11.52 -16.31
C LEU A 17 19.51 -10.44 -16.35
N GLN A 18 20.65 -10.96 -16.80
CA GLN A 18 21.89 -10.35 -17.19
C GLN A 18 21.64 -9.24 -18.22
N PHE A 19 21.57 -7.98 -17.79
CA PHE A 19 21.70 -6.85 -18.71
C PHE A 19 23.13 -6.83 -19.26
N HIS A 20 23.27 -7.34 -20.48
CA HIS A 20 24.48 -7.27 -21.27
C HIS A 20 24.89 -5.81 -21.48
N ARG A 21 26.09 -5.49 -20.99
CA ARG A 21 26.85 -4.28 -21.32
C ARG A 21 26.98 -4.11 -22.84
N PRO A 22 26.76 -2.92 -23.40
CA PRO A 22 27.55 -2.46 -24.53
C PRO A 22 28.83 -1.78 -24.04
N ARG A 23 29.90 -2.08 -24.77
CA ARG A 23 31.29 -1.86 -24.44
C ARG A 23 31.68 -0.38 -24.50
N ARG A 24 32.61 -0.01 -23.62
CA ARG A 24 33.48 1.17 -23.69
C ARG A 24 33.93 1.47 -25.13
N CYS A 25 33.72 2.69 -25.59
CA CYS A 25 34.61 3.31 -26.56
C CYS A 25 35.75 3.96 -25.77
N ILE A 26 36.88 3.24 -25.62
CA ILE A 26 38.17 3.87 -25.36
C ILE A 26 38.77 4.13 -26.74
N ALA A 27 38.88 5.39 -27.14
CA ALA A 27 39.76 5.81 -28.23
C ALA A 27 40.75 6.81 -27.65
N ASN A 28 41.93 6.29 -27.28
CA ASN A 28 43.12 7.07 -26.97
C ASN A 28 43.89 7.29 -28.29
N SER A 29 43.91 8.56 -28.74
CA SER A 29 44.98 9.30 -29.46
C SER A 29 45.48 8.79 -30.84
N PRO A 30 46.35 9.51 -31.59
CA PRO A 30 46.81 10.91 -31.53
C PRO A 30 46.71 11.67 -32.90
N THR A 31 47.16 12.93 -32.91
CA THR A 31 47.34 13.88 -34.05
C THR A 31 46.12 14.75 -34.39
N SER A 32 46.19 16.05 -34.64
CA SER A 32 47.12 17.14 -34.28
C SER A 32 46.54 18.38 -34.97
N LEU A 33 46.20 19.40 -34.18
CA LEU A 33 46.26 20.82 -34.53
C LEU A 33 45.44 21.33 -35.73
N CYS A 34 44.30 21.95 -35.43
CA CYS A 34 43.86 23.27 -35.92
C CYS A 34 42.43 23.48 -35.39
N TYR A 35 42.02 24.54 -34.72
CA TYR A 35 42.59 25.85 -34.49
C TYR A 35 41.85 26.45 -33.29
N GLN A 36 42.55 27.29 -32.54
CA GLN A 36 42.11 27.90 -31.30
C GLN A 36 40.88 28.79 -31.49
N GLN A 37 40.04 28.80 -30.47
CA GLN A 37 38.88 29.68 -30.30
C GLN A 37 39.22 31.16 -30.54
N PRO A 38 38.19 31.96 -30.83
CA PRO A 38 37.90 33.01 -29.87
C PRO A 38 36.42 33.05 -29.47
N TYR A 39 36.24 32.94 -28.15
CA TYR A 39 35.42 33.80 -27.31
C TYR A 39 33.97 34.10 -27.71
N ARG A 40 33.08 33.62 -26.83
CA ARG A 40 31.87 34.28 -26.31
C ARG A 40 30.91 34.88 -27.34
N PHE A 41 29.75 34.25 -27.47
CA PHE A 41 28.58 34.79 -26.76
C PHE A 41 27.51 33.72 -26.62
N THR A 42 27.13 33.48 -25.37
CA THR A 42 25.91 32.80 -24.99
C THR A 42 24.72 33.59 -25.55
N SER A 43 23.95 33.01 -26.46
CA SER A 43 22.54 33.37 -26.59
C SER A 43 21.75 32.13 -26.98
N PHE A 44 20.69 31.96 -26.22
CA PHE A 44 20.02 30.70 -25.92
C PHE A 44 19.31 30.13 -27.16
N PRO A 45 19.29 28.79 -27.34
CA PRO A 45 18.29 28.21 -28.21
C PRO A 45 16.90 28.53 -27.63
N SER A 46 16.22 29.47 -28.28
CA SER A 46 14.76 29.57 -28.24
C SER A 46 14.17 28.29 -28.85
N TYR A 47 12.98 27.89 -28.40
CA TYR A 47 12.31 26.56 -28.51
C TYR A 47 12.70 25.59 -27.39
N ASN A 48 11.83 25.19 -26.45
CA ASN A 48 10.36 25.12 -26.43
C ASN A 48 9.89 25.18 -24.96
N PRO A 49 8.73 25.79 -24.64
CA PRO A 49 8.11 25.73 -23.31
C PRO A 49 7.50 24.34 -23.02
N PHE A 50 8.30 23.28 -23.19
CA PHE A 50 8.02 21.95 -22.69
C PHE A 50 8.06 21.98 -21.16
N ARG A 51 6.93 22.33 -20.56
CA ARG A 51 6.48 21.71 -19.33
C ARG A 51 5.01 21.34 -19.54
N PRO A 52 4.68 20.09 -19.94
CA PRO A 52 3.60 19.51 -19.17
C PRO A 52 4.16 19.47 -17.75
N PHE A 53 3.45 20.13 -16.83
CA PHE A 53 3.63 19.89 -15.42
C PHE A 53 3.88 18.40 -15.23
N SER A 54 4.99 18.07 -14.58
CA SER A 54 5.10 16.78 -13.94
C SER A 54 3.95 16.75 -12.93
N ILE A 55 2.78 16.28 -13.37
CA ILE A 55 1.75 15.78 -12.48
C ILE A 55 2.39 14.52 -11.92
N SER A 56 3.26 14.73 -10.94
CA SER A 56 3.50 13.74 -9.93
C SER A 56 2.13 13.58 -9.27
N ALA A 57 1.31 12.70 -9.85
CA ALA A 57 0.17 12.13 -9.18
C ALA A 57 0.76 11.33 -8.02
N GLN A 58 1.18 12.04 -6.97
CA GLN A 58 1.25 11.47 -5.66
C GLN A 58 -0.19 11.06 -5.39
N ARG A 59 -0.47 9.79 -5.68
CA ARG A 59 -1.72 9.17 -5.28
C ARG A 59 -1.71 9.31 -3.77
N PHE A 60 -2.51 10.25 -3.29
CA PHE A 60 -2.77 10.43 -1.87
C PHE A 60 -3.53 9.20 -1.44
N ASN A 61 -2.77 8.20 -1.02
CA ASN A 61 -3.33 6.99 -0.49
C ASN A 61 -3.58 7.26 0.99
N SER A 62 -4.80 7.68 1.31
CA SER A 62 -5.22 7.83 2.71
C SER A 62 -5.40 6.44 3.31
N LYS A 63 -4.90 6.26 4.51
CA LYS A 63 -5.08 5.02 5.27
C LYS A 63 -6.12 5.27 6.35
N ALA A 64 -7.15 4.43 6.41
CA ALA A 64 -8.17 4.44 7.43
C ALA A 64 -7.95 3.22 8.34
N THR A 65 -7.86 3.46 9.65
CA THR A 65 -7.74 2.39 10.65
C THR A 65 -9.10 2.18 11.29
N VAL A 66 -9.55 0.92 11.31
CA VAL A 66 -10.84 0.54 11.92
C VAL A 66 -10.60 0.14 13.36
N HIS A 67 -11.22 0.88 14.29
CA HIS A 67 -11.18 0.63 15.73
C HIS A 67 -12.52 0.09 16.22
N ILE A 68 -12.49 -0.58 17.37
CA ILE A 68 -13.71 -1.01 18.08
C ILE A 68 -14.24 0.16 18.90
N ASP A 69 -15.39 0.70 18.52
CA ASP A 69 -16.03 1.80 19.24
C ASP A 69 -16.82 1.33 20.47
N THR A 70 -17.50 0.18 20.36
CA THR A 70 -18.33 -0.37 21.44
C THR A 70 -18.54 -1.88 21.31
N LEU A 71 -18.76 -2.55 22.44
CA LEU A 71 -19.01 -3.99 22.54
C LEU A 71 -20.44 -4.32 23.02
N GLY A 72 -21.39 -3.37 22.88
CA GLY A 72 -22.82 -3.65 23.07
C GLY A 72 -23.30 -3.78 24.52
N GLY A 73 -22.48 -3.38 25.49
CA GLY A 73 -22.84 -3.33 26.91
C GLY A 73 -22.02 -2.29 27.68
N GLU A 74 -22.60 -1.75 28.75
CA GLU A 74 -21.98 -0.72 29.59
C GLU A 74 -20.75 -1.20 30.40
N SER A 75 -20.50 -2.51 30.45
CA SER A 75 -19.40 -3.11 31.24
C SER A 75 -18.76 -4.32 30.54
N ILE A 76 -18.69 -4.28 29.20
CA ILE A 76 -18.05 -5.34 28.41
C ILE A 76 -16.83 -4.71 27.72
N ASP A 77 -15.64 -4.98 28.25
CA ASP A 77 -14.39 -4.45 27.72
C ASP A 77 -13.63 -5.47 26.83
N GLU A 78 -14.06 -6.72 26.82
CA GLU A 78 -13.44 -7.84 26.09
C GLU A 78 -14.46 -8.55 25.18
N ALA A 79 -14.06 -8.86 23.95
CA ALA A 79 -14.84 -9.61 22.98
C ALA A 79 -13.99 -10.62 22.20
N LYS A 80 -14.63 -11.62 21.61
CA LYS A 80 -13.96 -12.58 20.72
C LYS A 80 -14.35 -12.34 19.28
N LEU A 81 -13.38 -12.40 18.38
CA LEU A 81 -13.64 -12.32 16.96
C LEU A 81 -14.17 -13.67 16.46
N GLN A 82 -15.38 -13.71 15.92
CA GLN A 82 -16.02 -14.95 15.48
C GLN A 82 -15.49 -15.39 14.11
N SER A 83 -15.57 -14.50 13.11
CA SER A 83 -15.10 -14.79 11.75
C SER A 83 -14.87 -13.50 10.95
N PHE A 84 -13.99 -13.58 9.95
CA PHE A 84 -13.76 -12.50 8.98
C PHE A 84 -14.52 -12.77 7.67
N ASN A 85 -15.36 -11.82 7.26
CA ASN A 85 -16.07 -11.88 5.97
C ASN A 85 -15.18 -11.43 4.80
N ARG A 86 -14.09 -10.69 5.09
CA ARG A 86 -13.17 -10.10 4.10
C ARG A 86 -11.72 -10.44 4.46
N LYS A 87 -10.87 -10.63 3.43
CA LYS A 87 -9.45 -10.94 3.60
C LYS A 87 -8.54 -9.78 3.17
N VAL A 88 -7.27 -9.84 3.57
CA VAL A 88 -6.25 -8.91 3.10
C VAL A 88 -6.17 -8.94 1.57
N GLY A 89 -6.24 -7.77 0.95
CA GLY A 89 -6.28 -7.60 -0.51
C GLY A 89 -7.68 -7.53 -1.11
N ASP A 90 -8.74 -7.79 -0.34
CA ASP A 90 -10.10 -7.64 -0.83
C ASP A 90 -10.51 -6.17 -0.92
N TYR A 91 -11.35 -5.88 -1.92
CA TYR A 91 -12.00 -4.59 -2.08
C TYR A 91 -13.30 -4.56 -1.27
N VAL A 92 -13.44 -3.54 -0.43
CA VAL A 92 -14.59 -3.31 0.45
C VAL A 92 -15.21 -1.95 0.15
N LYS A 93 -16.52 -1.84 0.35
CA LYS A 93 -17.25 -0.58 0.23
C LYS A 93 -17.50 0.01 1.62
N GLN A 94 -17.81 1.29 1.67
CA GLN A 94 -18.36 1.91 2.87
C GLN A 94 -19.59 1.11 3.34
N ASP A 95 -19.71 0.93 4.65
CA ASP A 95 -20.77 0.15 5.31
C ASP A 95 -20.78 -1.35 4.95
N ASP A 96 -19.70 -1.88 4.36
CA ASP A 96 -19.55 -3.32 4.13
C ASP A 96 -19.09 -4.04 5.42
N VAL A 97 -19.59 -5.25 5.65
CA VAL A 97 -19.26 -6.04 6.85
C VAL A 97 -17.87 -6.63 6.72
N LEU A 98 -16.97 -6.27 7.63
CA LEU A 98 -15.59 -6.73 7.65
C LEU A 98 -15.44 -8.00 8.49
N ALA A 99 -15.98 -7.97 9.70
CA ALA A 99 -15.86 -9.04 10.68
C ALA A 99 -17.08 -9.06 11.60
N VAL A 100 -17.32 -10.23 12.19
CA VAL A 100 -18.33 -10.41 13.23
C VAL A 100 -17.61 -10.66 14.55
N ILE A 101 -17.93 -9.85 15.55
CA ILE A 101 -17.45 -10.02 16.92
C ILE A 101 -18.59 -10.56 17.79
N GLU A 102 -18.28 -11.55 18.61
CA GLU A 102 -19.23 -12.21 19.49
C GLU A 102 -18.83 -11.91 20.95
N THR A 103 -19.77 -11.37 21.70
CA THR A 103 -19.67 -11.17 23.15
C THR A 103 -20.60 -12.16 23.88
N GLU A 104 -20.51 -12.24 25.20
CA GLU A 104 -21.34 -13.13 26.04
C GLU A 104 -22.86 -12.95 25.81
N LYS A 105 -23.29 -11.78 25.34
CA LYS A 105 -24.72 -11.44 25.20
C LYS A 105 -25.14 -11.01 23.80
N VAL A 106 -24.22 -10.50 22.98
CA VAL A 106 -24.56 -9.86 21.70
C VAL A 106 -23.48 -10.17 20.65
N ALA A 107 -23.91 -10.47 19.43
CA ALA A 107 -23.03 -10.46 18.26
C ALA A 107 -23.14 -9.10 17.57
N LEU A 108 -22.00 -8.49 17.27
CA LEU A 108 -21.89 -7.19 16.61
C LEU A 108 -21.12 -7.35 15.30
N GLU A 109 -21.56 -6.62 14.28
CA GLU A 109 -20.90 -6.59 12.98
C GLU A 109 -20.04 -5.32 12.90
N VAL A 110 -18.78 -5.47 12.51
CA VAL A 110 -17.85 -4.36 12.31
C VAL A 110 -17.92 -3.95 10.85
N TYR A 111 -18.30 -2.69 10.62
CA TYR A 111 -18.47 -2.12 9.28
C TYR A 111 -17.24 -1.33 8.83
N ALA A 112 -17.03 -1.24 7.52
CA ALA A 112 -15.98 -0.41 6.94
C ALA A 112 -16.36 1.08 6.94
N PRO A 113 -15.49 1.97 7.46
CA PRO A 113 -15.78 3.41 7.50
C PRO A 113 -15.73 4.07 6.11
N GLU A 114 -14.90 3.56 5.20
CA GLU A 114 -14.71 4.13 3.86
C GLU A 114 -14.48 3.01 2.82
N THR A 115 -14.69 3.34 1.56
CA THR A 115 -14.48 2.43 0.43
C THR A 115 -12.99 2.29 0.11
N GLY A 116 -12.47 1.06 0.08
CA GLY A 116 -11.03 0.85 -0.10
C GLY A 116 -10.61 -0.60 -0.27
N VAL A 117 -9.31 -0.85 -0.11
CA VAL A 117 -8.72 -2.20 -0.12
C VAL A 117 -8.12 -2.48 1.25
N ILE A 118 -8.37 -3.66 1.81
CA ILE A 118 -7.78 -4.09 3.08
C ILE A 118 -6.29 -4.34 2.86
N GLN A 119 -5.42 -3.63 3.57
CA GLN A 119 -3.97 -3.84 3.50
C GLN A 119 -3.44 -4.75 4.60
N HIS A 120 -4.03 -4.67 5.80
CA HIS A 120 -3.58 -5.48 6.92
C HIS A 120 -4.72 -5.78 7.90
N LEU A 121 -4.68 -6.96 8.50
CA LEU A 121 -5.53 -7.37 9.62
C LEU A 121 -4.61 -7.61 10.81
N PHE A 122 -4.89 -6.97 11.95
CA PHE A 122 -4.06 -7.07 13.15
C PHE A 122 -4.47 -8.21 14.08
N VAL A 123 -5.62 -8.82 13.82
CA VAL A 123 -6.25 -9.85 14.65
C VAL A 123 -6.70 -11.00 13.76
N GLU A 124 -6.74 -12.20 14.32
CA GLU A 124 -7.19 -13.42 13.62
C GLU A 124 -8.53 -13.92 14.17
N GLU A 125 -9.12 -14.89 13.48
CA GLU A 125 -10.36 -15.54 13.92
C GLU A 125 -10.14 -16.25 15.26
N GLY A 126 -11.00 -15.97 16.24
CA GLY A 126 -10.91 -16.50 17.60
C GLY A 126 -10.03 -15.68 18.55
N ASP A 127 -9.41 -14.60 18.10
CA ASP A 127 -8.60 -13.74 18.95
C ASP A 127 -9.45 -12.85 19.86
N THR A 128 -8.86 -12.41 20.98
CA THR A 128 -9.53 -11.54 21.96
C THR A 128 -9.22 -10.09 21.66
N VAL A 129 -10.26 -9.27 21.55
CA VAL A 129 -10.17 -7.84 21.20
C VAL A 129 -10.76 -6.96 22.28
N THR A 130 -10.24 -5.74 22.41
CA THR A 130 -10.62 -4.75 23.42
C THR A 130 -11.11 -3.44 22.78
N ILE A 131 -11.83 -2.63 23.55
CA ILE A 131 -12.32 -1.32 23.08
C ILE A 131 -11.13 -0.43 22.67
N GLY A 132 -11.24 0.20 21.50
CA GLY A 132 -10.20 1.04 20.91
C GLY A 132 -9.08 0.30 20.17
N GLN A 133 -9.05 -1.04 20.22
CA GLN A 133 -8.08 -1.83 19.48
C GLN A 133 -8.33 -1.73 17.96
N ALA A 134 -7.25 -1.59 17.20
CA ALA A 134 -7.31 -1.59 15.74
C ALA A 134 -7.48 -3.02 15.22
N ILE A 135 -8.49 -3.26 14.39
CA ILE A 135 -8.78 -4.57 13.78
C ILE A 135 -8.16 -4.65 12.38
N ALA A 136 -8.35 -3.62 11.57
CA ALA A 136 -7.99 -3.61 10.16
C ALA A 136 -7.46 -2.25 9.71
N GLU A 137 -6.54 -2.29 8.74
CA GLU A 137 -6.03 -1.11 8.02
C GLU A 137 -6.55 -1.14 6.59
N ILE A 138 -7.39 -0.16 6.26
CA ILE A 138 -7.99 0.01 4.94
C ILE A 138 -7.26 1.15 4.23
N THR A 139 -7.07 0.95 2.94
CA THR A 139 -6.42 1.90 2.06
C THR A 139 -7.45 2.48 1.12
N VAL A 140 -7.72 3.76 1.32
CA VAL A 140 -8.82 4.48 0.71
C VAL A 140 -8.31 5.14 -0.55
N LYS A 141 -9.03 4.89 -1.64
CA LYS A 141 -8.82 5.61 -2.89
C LYS A 141 -9.79 6.78 -2.87
N SER A 142 -9.38 7.89 -2.26
CA SER A 142 -10.14 9.13 -2.37
C SER A 142 -10.17 9.54 -3.84
N ASN A 143 -11.38 9.57 -4.41
CA ASN A 143 -11.60 10.32 -5.63
C ASN A 143 -11.81 11.77 -5.17
N PRO A 144 -11.07 12.76 -5.69
CA PRO A 144 -11.10 14.13 -5.16
C PRO A 144 -12.38 14.92 -5.51
N GLY A 145 -13.57 14.36 -5.24
CA GLY A 145 -14.87 14.96 -5.56
C GLY A 145 -15.89 15.01 -4.42
N ASP A 146 -15.64 14.33 -3.30
CA ASP A 146 -16.61 14.24 -2.19
C ASP A 146 -16.17 15.18 -1.06
N GLY A 147 -16.47 16.46 -1.23
CA GLY A 147 -16.28 17.50 -0.23
C GLY A 147 -17.55 18.33 -0.12
N GLU A 148 -18.54 17.82 0.60
CA GLU A 148 -19.77 18.48 1.06
C GLU A 148 -20.16 17.74 2.35
N GLU A 149 -20.51 18.33 3.50
CA GLU A 149 -20.64 19.69 4.04
C GLU A 149 -20.61 19.52 5.57
#